data_AF-A0A7S3FMD7-F1
#
_entry.id   AF-A0A7S3FMD7-F1
#
_cell.length_a   1.000
_cell.length_b   1.000
_cell.length_c   1.000
_cell.angle_alpha   90.00
_cell.angle_beta   90.00
_cell.angle_gamma   90.00
#
_symmetry.space_group_name_H-M   'P 1'
#
loop_
_entity.id
_entity.type
_entity.pdbx_description
1 polymer ?
#
loop_
_entity_poly.entity_id
_entity_poly.type
_entity_poly.pdbx_seq_one_letter_code
_entity_poly.pdbx_strand_id
1 'polypeptide(L)'
;GTLHAYHATRVQMLVSIGTTAIAAGARCAFNDLLAIAALPAFALLARLVGLRSLLSLGPLVTAAATLLLLLSAHHPQSFMTDPDAAGSVPEVNSPAASMLPGTDVLAVDGLDIPIVAPALLAISMMEIFLPIIPLALLPANAGKLGHAYGTLEAVFVLVQTVIVLSVGFMREGSGFSGALGFETAAFVCAAAISLPLSAHAKYPHASTLCTEPRGSELLFGTRSKHKDVRS
;
A
#
# COMPACT_ATOMS: atom_id res chain seq x y z
N GLY A 1 4.20 4.99 10.50
CA GLY A 1 5.66 4.80 10.36
C GLY A 1 6.06 4.67 8.91
N THR A 2 5.95 3.48 8.31
CA THR A 2 6.35 3.31 6.89
C THR A 2 5.60 4.19 5.94
N LEU A 3 4.31 4.47 6.18
CA LEU A 3 3.52 5.26 5.25
C LEU A 3 4.19 6.60 4.90
N HIS A 4 4.78 7.26 5.90
CA HIS A 4 5.54 8.49 5.70
C HIS A 4 6.90 8.25 5.04
N ALA A 5 7.61 7.17 5.38
CA ALA A 5 8.90 6.84 4.79
C ALA A 5 8.77 6.48 3.30
N TYR A 6 7.77 5.68 2.94
CA TYR A 6 7.44 5.30 1.58
C TYR A 6 6.96 6.48 0.75
N HIS A 7 6.08 7.32 1.31
CA HIS A 7 5.67 8.56 0.65
C HIS A 7 6.89 9.45 0.34
N ALA A 8 7.82 9.62 1.27
CA ALA A 8 9.06 10.38 1.03
C ALA A 8 9.92 9.77 -0.08
N THR A 9 10.05 8.43 -0.12
CA THR A 9 10.76 7.72 -1.19
C THR A 9 10.09 7.92 -2.56
N ARG A 10 8.76 7.83 -2.65
CA ARG A 10 7.99 8.08 -3.89
C ARG A 10 8.13 9.52 -4.37
N VAL A 11 8.03 10.50 -3.48
CA VAL A 11 8.20 11.91 -3.82
C VAL A 11 9.61 12.18 -4.32
N GLN A 12 10.64 11.67 -3.64
CA GLN A 12 12.02 11.83 -4.09
C GLN A 12 12.31 11.12 -5.42
N MET A 13 11.68 9.97 -5.68
CA MET A 13 11.73 9.32 -6.99
C MET A 13 11.27 10.28 -8.08
N LEU A 14 10.07 10.83 -7.92
CA LEU A 14 9.47 11.74 -8.87
C LEU A 14 10.33 13.00 -9.05
N VAL A 15 10.95 13.50 -7.97
CA VAL A 15 11.88 14.62 -8.07
C VAL A 15 13.15 14.25 -8.85
N SER A 16 13.68 13.05 -8.66
CA SER A 16 14.89 12.58 -9.35
C SER A 16 14.72 12.43 -10.86
N ILE A 17 13.48 12.19 -11.32
CA ILE A 17 13.12 12.11 -12.75
C ILE A 17 12.68 13.46 -13.33
N GLY A 18 12.91 14.56 -12.61
CA GLY A 18 12.73 15.92 -13.11
C GLY A 18 11.42 16.61 -12.74
N THR A 19 10.55 15.99 -11.93
CA THR A 19 9.34 16.70 -11.45
C THR A 19 9.68 17.62 -10.28
N THR A 20 8.92 18.71 -10.11
CA THR A 20 9.10 19.59 -8.94
C THR A 20 8.63 18.88 -7.67
N ALA A 21 9.24 19.17 -6.52
CA ALA A 21 8.86 18.56 -5.25
C ALA A 21 7.37 18.77 -4.90
N ILE A 22 6.80 19.92 -5.29
CA ILE A 22 5.39 20.24 -5.08
C ILE A 22 4.50 19.35 -5.96
N ALA A 23 4.82 19.21 -7.25
CA ALA A 23 4.06 18.36 -8.17
C ALA A 23 4.16 16.87 -7.80
N ALA A 24 5.36 16.42 -7.41
CA ALA A 24 5.59 15.07 -6.90
C ALA A 24 4.73 14.77 -5.67
N GLY A 25 4.74 15.67 -4.67
CA GLY A 25 3.91 15.57 -3.48
C GLY A 25 2.41 15.55 -3.80
N ALA A 26 1.95 16.46 -4.67
CA ALA A 26 0.55 16.52 -5.10
C ALA A 26 0.09 15.22 -5.78
N ARG A 27 0.93 14.63 -6.65
CA ARG A 27 0.63 13.38 -7.35
C ARG A 27 0.58 12.17 -6.41
N CYS A 28 1.51 12.08 -5.47
CA CYS A 28 1.47 11.04 -4.44
C CYS A 28 0.22 11.17 -3.55
N ALA A 29 -0.11 12.39 -3.10
CA ALA A 29 -1.31 12.64 -2.32
C ALA A 29 -2.61 12.29 -3.08
N PHE A 30 -2.67 12.60 -4.37
CA PHE A 30 -3.80 12.22 -5.23
C PHE A 30 -3.93 10.70 -5.37
N ASN A 31 -2.83 9.97 -5.58
CA ASN A 31 -2.85 8.51 -5.62
C ASN A 31 -3.28 7.89 -4.29
N ASP A 32 -2.82 8.45 -3.17
CA ASP A 32 -3.23 8.01 -1.83
C ASP A 32 -4.73 8.26 -1.61
N LEU A 33 -5.26 9.40 -2.08
CA LEU A 33 -6.71 9.69 -2.07
C LEU A 33 -7.51 8.68 -2.90
N LEU A 34 -7.05 8.34 -4.11
CA LEU A 34 -7.69 7.32 -4.95
C LEU A 34 -7.67 5.94 -4.29
N ALA A 35 -6.54 5.57 -3.66
CA ALA A 35 -6.42 4.34 -2.91
C ALA A 35 -7.42 4.28 -1.73
N ILE A 36 -7.58 5.37 -0.97
CA ILE A 36 -8.59 5.47 0.09
C ILE A 36 -10.00 5.34 -0.49
N ALA A 37 -10.30 6.05 -1.58
CA ALA A 37 -11.62 5.99 -2.23
C ALA A 37 -11.96 4.58 -2.75
N ALA A 38 -10.94 3.78 -3.11
CA ALA A 38 -11.10 2.41 -3.58
C ALA A 38 -11.26 1.37 -2.46
N LEU A 39 -11.12 1.74 -1.18
CA LEU A 39 -11.26 0.81 -0.04
C LEU A 39 -12.57 0.01 -0.03
N PRO A 40 -13.75 0.59 -0.30
CA PRO A 40 -15.00 -0.18 -0.31
C PRO A 40 -15.01 -1.27 -1.41
N ALA A 41 -14.50 -0.94 -2.60
CA ALA A 41 -14.37 -1.89 -3.70
C ALA A 41 -13.36 -3.00 -3.34
N PHE A 42 -12.25 -2.64 -2.70
CA PHE A 42 -11.27 -3.60 -2.20
C PHE A 42 -11.87 -4.55 -1.15
N ALA A 43 -12.67 -4.04 -0.21
CA ALA A 43 -13.35 -4.85 0.79
C ALA A 43 -14.35 -5.84 0.16
N LEU A 44 -15.05 -5.44 -0.91
CA LEU A 44 -15.90 -6.35 -1.69
C LEU A 44 -15.07 -7.41 -2.41
N LEU A 45 -13.97 -7.01 -3.05
CA LEU A 45 -13.05 -7.93 -3.72
C LEU A 45 -12.47 -8.96 -2.73
N ALA A 46 -12.15 -8.53 -1.50
CA ALA A 46 -11.66 -9.40 -0.44
C ALA A 46 -12.65 -10.46 -0.01
N ARG A 47 -13.95 -10.15 -0.05
CA ARG A 47 -15.02 -11.12 0.19
C ARG A 47 -15.14 -12.14 -0.93
N LEU A 48 -14.92 -11.72 -2.18
CA LEU A 48 -15.08 -12.59 -3.37
C LEU A 48 -13.87 -13.50 -3.59
N VAL A 49 -12.66 -12.93 -3.58
CA VAL A 49 -11.40 -13.62 -3.88
C VAL A 49 -10.90 -14.41 -2.67
N GLY A 50 -11.34 -14.00 -1.48
CA GLY A 50 -10.84 -14.54 -0.22
C GLY A 50 -9.57 -13.82 0.21
N LEU A 51 -9.50 -13.56 1.51
CA LEU A 51 -8.48 -12.68 2.06
C LEU A 51 -7.05 -13.25 1.97
N ARG A 52 -6.91 -14.58 1.99
CA ARG A 52 -5.60 -15.25 1.88
C ARG A 52 -4.96 -15.04 0.52
N SER A 53 -5.76 -15.12 -0.55
CA SER A 53 -5.26 -14.89 -1.90
C SER A 53 -4.82 -13.43 -2.06
N LEU A 54 -5.57 -12.48 -1.50
CA LEU A 54 -5.17 -11.07 -1.46
C LEU A 54 -3.88 -10.85 -0.66
N LEU A 55 -3.69 -11.52 0.47
CA LEU A 55 -2.44 -11.45 1.24
C LEU A 55 -1.23 -11.93 0.45
N SER A 56 -1.37 -12.96 -0.39
CA SER A 56 -0.28 -13.39 -1.28
C SER A 56 -0.09 -12.50 -2.50
N LEU A 57 -1.16 -11.92 -3.04
CA LEU A 57 -1.09 -11.05 -4.22
C LEU A 57 -0.49 -9.68 -3.90
N GLY A 58 -0.72 -9.15 -2.70
CA GLY A 58 -0.22 -7.85 -2.27
C GLY A 58 1.29 -7.67 -2.45
N PRO A 59 2.13 -8.53 -1.84
CA PRO A 59 3.58 -8.50 -2.02
C PRO A 59 4.00 -8.68 -3.48
N LEU A 60 3.30 -9.52 -4.26
CA LEU A 60 3.61 -9.76 -5.67
C LEU A 60 3.36 -8.51 -6.53
N VAL A 61 2.21 -7.85 -6.35
CA VAL A 61 1.86 -6.61 -7.05
C VAL A 61 2.85 -5.51 -6.68
N THR A 62 3.22 -5.41 -5.40
CA THR A 62 4.16 -4.40 -4.93
C THR A 62 5.57 -4.66 -5.46
N ALA A 63 6.02 -5.92 -5.49
CA ALA A 63 7.29 -6.32 -6.11
C ALA A 63 7.32 -5.99 -7.60
N ALA A 64 6.23 -6.28 -8.33
CA ALA A 64 6.14 -5.97 -9.75
C ALA A 64 6.18 -4.45 -9.99
N ALA A 65 5.42 -3.66 -9.22
CA ALA A 65 5.39 -2.21 -9.35
C ALA A 65 6.75 -1.57 -9.01
N THR A 66 7.39 -1.99 -7.92
CA THR A 66 8.73 -1.51 -7.52
C THR A 66 9.80 -1.89 -8.54
N LEU A 67 9.73 -3.10 -9.11
CA LEU A 67 10.61 -3.52 -10.21
C LEU A 67 10.40 -2.67 -11.47
N LEU A 68 9.16 -2.37 -11.85
CA LEU A 68 8.87 -1.50 -13.00
C LEU A 68 9.43 -0.09 -12.80
N LEU A 69 9.32 0.45 -11.58
CA LEU A 69 9.93 1.74 -11.22
C LEU A 69 11.47 1.68 -11.26
N LEU A 70 12.06 0.59 -10.78
CA LEU A 70 13.50 0.36 -10.82
C LEU A 70 14.02 0.27 -12.26
N LEU A 71 13.33 -0.46 -13.13
CA LEU A 71 13.68 -0.58 -14.55
C LEU A 71 13.53 0.76 -15.27
N SER A 72 12.49 1.53 -14.94
CA SER A 72 12.30 2.88 -15.48
C SER A 72 13.41 3.83 -15.04
N ALA A 73 13.90 3.70 -13.80
CA ALA A 73 15.02 4.50 -13.29
C ALA A 73 16.37 4.14 -13.97
N HIS A 74 16.53 2.91 -14.43
CA HIS A 74 17.73 2.46 -15.16
C HIS A 74 17.70 2.76 -16.66
N HIS A 75 16.55 3.20 -17.19
CA HIS A 75 16.45 3.80 -18.51
C HIS A 75 16.49 5.32 -18.34
N PRO A 76 17.67 5.95 -18.13
CA PRO A 76 17.77 7.39 -18.28
C PRO A 76 17.43 7.65 -19.74
N GLN A 77 16.21 8.16 -19.98
CA GLN A 77 15.89 8.65 -21.30
C GLN A 77 16.97 9.65 -21.66
N SER A 78 17.63 9.39 -22.78
CA SER A 78 18.55 10.27 -23.48
C SER A 78 17.80 11.51 -24.00
N PHE A 79 17.06 12.19 -23.12
CA PHE A 79 16.26 13.38 -23.36
C PHE A 79 17.06 14.68 -23.12
N MET A 80 18.38 14.53 -23.07
CA MET A 80 19.38 15.57 -23.13
C MET A 80 20.21 15.14 -24.34
N THR A 81 20.10 15.75 -25.52
CA THR A 81 20.27 17.17 -25.82
C THR A 81 19.88 17.36 -27.28
N ASP A 82 18.95 18.27 -27.57
CA ASP A 82 19.08 19.07 -28.79
C ASP A 82 19.70 20.40 -28.34
N PRO A 83 21.04 20.53 -28.37
CA PRO A 83 21.73 21.71 -27.83
C PRO A 83 21.45 22.98 -28.66
N ASP A 84 20.79 22.83 -29.82
CA ASP A 84 20.49 23.92 -30.76
C ASP A 84 19.17 24.64 -30.46
N ALA A 85 18.37 24.20 -29.48
CA ALA A 85 17.16 24.92 -29.05
C ALA A 85 17.44 26.12 -28.12
N ALA A 86 18.71 26.48 -27.91
CA ALA A 86 19.13 27.62 -27.08
C ALA A 86 18.85 29.01 -27.70
N GLY A 87 18.12 29.10 -28.80
CA GLY A 87 17.96 30.33 -29.59
C GLY A 87 16.70 31.17 -29.39
N SER A 88 15.61 30.64 -28.82
CA SER A 88 14.36 31.39 -28.70
C SER A 88 13.92 31.50 -27.26
N VAL A 89 14.32 32.61 -26.61
CA VAL A 89 13.73 33.11 -25.38
C VAL A 89 12.20 33.22 -25.61
N PRO A 90 11.35 32.43 -24.93
CA PRO A 90 9.92 32.66 -24.99
C PRO A 90 9.64 33.97 -24.27
N GLU A 91 9.24 34.96 -25.05
CA GLU A 91 8.76 36.26 -24.61
C GLU A 91 7.59 36.03 -23.62
N VAL A 92 7.85 36.30 -22.34
CA VAL A 92 6.88 36.25 -21.24
C VAL A 92 5.90 37.40 -21.43
N ASN A 93 4.89 37.20 -22.29
CA ASN A 93 3.77 38.12 -22.44
C ASN A 93 2.52 37.58 -21.73
N SER A 94 2.27 38.25 -20.61
CA SER A 94 0.96 38.61 -20.02
C SER A 94 0.23 37.61 -19.11
N PRO A 95 -0.13 38.05 -17.89
CA PRO A 95 -0.97 37.35 -16.94
C PRO A 95 -2.42 37.83 -17.05
N ALA A 96 -3.34 36.95 -17.44
CA ALA A 96 -4.73 36.93 -17.01
C ALA A 96 -5.52 35.91 -17.85
N ALA A 97 -6.43 35.20 -17.19
CA ALA A 97 -7.47 34.34 -17.76
C ALA A 97 -7.14 32.85 -17.98
N SER A 98 -7.16 32.10 -16.88
CA SER A 98 -8.02 30.90 -16.76
C SER A 98 -7.95 30.33 -15.34
N MET A 99 -8.71 30.94 -14.45
CA MET A 99 -8.97 30.44 -13.09
C MET A 99 -10.01 29.32 -13.14
N LEU A 100 -9.64 28.18 -13.75
CA LEU A 100 -10.35 26.92 -13.59
C LEU A 100 -9.41 25.92 -12.90
N PRO A 101 -9.59 25.66 -11.59
CA PRO A 101 -8.85 24.60 -10.92
C PRO A 101 -9.53 23.28 -11.28
N GLY A 102 -8.87 22.40 -12.04
CA GLY A 102 -9.54 21.14 -12.37
C GLY A 102 -8.68 19.98 -12.84
N THR A 103 -8.00 20.10 -13.98
CA THR A 103 -7.58 18.89 -14.70
C THR A 103 -6.18 18.92 -15.30
N ASP A 104 -5.58 20.08 -15.50
CA ASP A 104 -4.28 20.17 -16.20
C ASP A 104 -3.09 19.86 -15.28
N VAL A 105 -3.31 19.71 -13.97
CA VAL A 105 -2.28 19.30 -13.00
C VAL A 105 -1.85 17.83 -13.19
N LEU A 106 -2.59 17.06 -13.99
CA LEU A 106 -2.25 15.67 -14.31
C LEU A 106 -1.48 15.50 -15.63
N ALA A 107 -1.47 16.51 -16.50
CA ALA A 107 -0.68 16.52 -17.73
C ALA A 107 0.66 17.23 -17.48
N VAL A 108 1.55 16.57 -16.74
CA VAL A 108 2.96 17.00 -16.71
C VAL A 108 3.59 16.45 -17.99
N ASP A 109 3.67 17.29 -19.03
CA ASP A 109 4.12 17.07 -20.43
C ASP A 109 5.53 16.47 -20.62
N GLY A 110 6.12 15.83 -19.60
CA GLY A 110 7.43 15.20 -19.68
C GLY A 110 7.54 13.86 -18.95
N LEU A 111 6.45 13.36 -18.35
CA LEU A 111 6.44 12.08 -17.63
C LEU A 111 5.43 11.08 -18.21
N ASP A 112 5.30 11.05 -19.53
CA ASP A 112 4.54 10.04 -20.27
C ASP A 112 5.33 8.74 -20.43
N ILE A 113 5.94 8.25 -19.34
CA ILE A 113 6.27 6.83 -19.29
C ILE A 113 4.97 6.15 -18.84
N PRO A 114 4.24 5.47 -19.74
CA PRO A 114 2.91 4.90 -19.44
C PRO A 114 2.94 3.89 -18.30
N ILE A 115 4.13 3.49 -17.84
CA ILE A 115 4.40 2.49 -16.82
C ILE A 115 4.58 3.11 -15.43
N VAL A 116 5.10 4.34 -15.30
CA VAL A 116 5.44 4.94 -13.98
C VAL A 116 4.18 5.31 -13.20
N ALA A 117 3.21 5.95 -13.86
CA ALA A 117 1.96 6.35 -13.24
C ALA A 117 1.16 5.16 -12.64
N PRO A 118 0.88 4.06 -13.38
CA PRO A 118 0.18 2.92 -12.80
C PRO A 118 0.99 2.21 -11.72
N ALA A 119 2.32 2.16 -11.82
CA ALA A 119 3.16 1.56 -10.79
C ALA A 119 3.09 2.35 -9.47
N LEU A 120 3.16 3.68 -9.53
CA LEU A 120 2.98 4.53 -8.35
C LEU A 120 1.59 4.38 -7.74
N LEU A 121 0.54 4.33 -8.56
CA LEU A 121 -0.81 4.09 -8.08
C LEU A 121 -0.92 2.72 -7.40
N ALA A 122 -0.39 1.66 -8.02
CA ALA A 122 -0.42 0.31 -7.47
C ALA A 122 0.28 0.23 -6.10
N ILE A 123 1.46 0.86 -5.95
CA ILE A 123 2.15 0.94 -4.66
C ILE A 123 1.29 1.68 -3.63
N SER A 124 0.69 2.81 -4.02
CA SER A 124 -0.20 3.59 -3.13
C SER A 124 -1.39 2.76 -2.66
N MET A 125 -2.02 2.00 -3.57
CA MET A 125 -3.12 1.11 -3.24
C MET A 125 -2.68 0.02 -2.27
N MET A 126 -1.57 -0.68 -2.56
CA MET A 126 -1.08 -1.76 -1.70
C MET A 126 -0.66 -1.23 -0.32
N GLU A 127 -0.03 -0.06 -0.26
CA GLU A 127 0.39 0.59 0.98
C GLU A 127 -0.79 0.86 1.92
N ILE A 128 -1.94 1.23 1.38
CA ILE A 128 -3.17 1.48 2.15
C ILE A 128 -3.93 0.17 2.43
N PHE A 129 -4.00 -0.74 1.45
CA PHE A 129 -4.81 -1.95 1.55
C PHE A 129 -4.19 -3.02 2.47
N LEU A 130 -2.89 -3.29 2.35
CA LEU A 130 -2.22 -4.36 3.11
C LEU A 130 -2.40 -4.27 4.62
N PRO A 131 -2.23 -3.10 5.29
CA PRO A 131 -2.41 -3.03 6.75
C PRO A 131 -3.88 -3.20 7.19
N ILE A 132 -4.84 -2.93 6.30
CA ILE A 132 -6.27 -3.09 6.61
C ILE A 132 -6.70 -4.56 6.54
N ILE A 133 -6.02 -5.36 5.74
CA ILE A 133 -6.35 -6.77 5.55
C ILE A 133 -6.28 -7.57 6.88
N PRO A 134 -5.20 -7.52 7.69
CA PRO A 134 -5.16 -8.17 9.00
C PRO A 134 -6.24 -7.66 9.96
N LEU A 135 -6.54 -6.37 9.92
CA LEU A 135 -7.61 -5.78 10.75
C LEU A 135 -8.98 -6.35 10.40
N ALA A 136 -9.23 -6.62 9.11
CA ALA A 136 -10.45 -7.27 8.67
C ALA A 136 -10.55 -8.76 9.06
N LEU A 137 -9.44 -9.41 9.45
CA LEU A 137 -9.44 -10.80 9.94
C LEU A 137 -9.81 -10.94 11.40
N LEU A 138 -9.73 -9.86 12.19
CA LEU A 138 -10.11 -9.90 13.59
C LEU A 138 -11.61 -10.18 13.72
N PRO A 139 -12.03 -11.33 14.28
CA PRO A 139 -13.42 -11.54 14.60
C PRO A 139 -13.83 -10.52 15.67
N ALA A 140 -15.04 -9.97 15.55
CA ALA A 140 -15.57 -8.93 16.44
C ALA A 140 -15.60 -9.29 17.94
N ASN A 141 -15.41 -10.57 18.33
CA ASN A 141 -15.60 -11.07 19.69
C ASN A 141 -14.42 -11.89 20.27
N ALA A 142 -13.19 -11.66 19.80
CA ALA A 142 -12.10 -12.58 20.09
C ALA A 142 -11.13 -12.09 21.19
N GLY A 143 -11.56 -12.12 22.45
CA GLY A 143 -10.74 -11.71 23.61
C GLY A 143 -9.39 -12.45 23.74
N LYS A 144 -9.32 -13.73 23.34
CA LYS A 144 -8.06 -14.50 23.31
C LYS A 144 -7.23 -14.28 22.04
N LEU A 145 -7.85 -13.91 20.91
CA LEU A 145 -7.09 -13.51 19.70
C LEU A 145 -6.44 -12.14 19.87
N GLY A 146 -6.94 -11.28 20.77
CA GLY A 146 -6.37 -9.96 21.03
C GLY A 146 -4.87 -10.02 21.37
N HIS A 147 -4.42 -11.01 22.15
CA HIS A 147 -2.99 -11.17 22.45
C HIS A 147 -2.17 -11.64 21.25
N ALA A 148 -2.67 -12.63 20.49
CA ALA A 148 -1.98 -13.09 19.27
C ALA A 148 -1.88 -11.96 18.23
N TYR A 149 -2.94 -11.16 18.11
CA TYR A 149 -2.96 -9.98 17.25
C TYR A 149 -1.98 -8.91 17.74
N GLY A 150 -1.98 -8.59 19.03
CA GLY A 150 -1.03 -7.63 19.61
C GLY A 150 0.43 -8.03 19.37
N THR A 151 0.76 -9.32 19.48
CA THR A 151 2.09 -9.84 19.13
C THR A 151 2.38 -9.71 17.63
N LEU A 152 1.43 -10.05 16.76
CA LEU A 152 1.59 -9.90 15.30
C LEU A 152 1.79 -8.44 14.90
N GLU A 153 1.02 -7.52 15.48
CA GLU A 153 1.13 -6.08 15.25
C GLU A 153 2.51 -5.58 15.71
N ALA A 154 2.98 -6.01 16.89
CA ALA A 154 4.30 -5.64 17.39
C ALA A 154 5.44 -6.15 16.47
N VAL A 155 5.34 -7.40 16.00
CA VAL A 155 6.30 -7.97 15.03
C VAL A 155 6.23 -7.22 13.70
N PHE A 156 5.03 -6.90 13.23
CA PHE A 156 4.83 -6.11 12.02
C PHE A 156 5.51 -4.75 12.12
N VAL A 157 5.25 -3.99 13.19
CA VAL A 157 5.86 -2.68 13.46
C VAL A 157 7.39 -2.79 13.58
N LEU A 158 7.91 -3.85 14.20
CA LEU A 158 9.35 -4.09 14.29
C LEU A 158 9.98 -4.32 12.92
N VAL A 159 9.44 -5.24 12.13
CA VAL A 159 9.91 -5.54 10.77
C VAL A 159 9.82 -4.29 9.89
N GLN A 160 8.71 -3.57 9.98
CA GLN A 160 8.46 -2.30 9.31
C GLN A 160 9.54 -1.26 9.64
N THR A 161 9.92 -1.15 10.91
CA THR A 161 10.99 -0.24 11.37
C THR A 161 12.35 -0.64 10.81
N VAL A 162 12.68 -1.94 10.84
CA VAL A 162 13.94 -2.46 10.27
C VAL A 162 14.02 -2.18 8.78
N ILE A 163 12.93 -2.37 8.03
CA ILE A 163 12.86 -2.07 6.59
C ILE A 163 13.10 -0.57 6.35
N VAL A 164 12.42 0.32 7.09
CA VAL A 164 12.59 1.77 6.94
C VAL A 164 14.03 2.20 7.21
N LEU A 165 14.64 1.70 8.27
CA LEU A 165 16.05 2.00 8.58
C LEU A 165 16.99 1.49 7.49
N SER A 166 16.76 0.26 7.00
CA SER A 166 17.54 -0.35 5.92
C SER A 166 17.43 0.47 4.62
N VAL A 167 16.22 0.90 4.26
CA VAL A 167 15.99 1.79 3.11
C VAL A 167 16.74 3.11 3.29
N GLY A 168 16.76 3.68 4.49
CA GLY A 168 17.54 4.89 4.81
C GLY A 168 19.03 4.70 4.55
N PHE A 169 19.63 3.62 5.05
CA PHE A 169 21.05 3.31 4.81
C PHE A 169 21.36 3.04 3.33
N MET A 170 20.50 2.31 2.64
CA MET A 170 20.66 2.05 1.20
C MET A 170 20.61 3.35 0.41
N ARG A 171 19.72 4.28 0.80
CA ARG A 171 19.62 5.60 0.18
C ARG A 171 20.89 6.43 0.37
N GLU A 172 21.52 6.35 1.54
CA GLU A 172 22.77 7.06 1.81
C GLU A 172 23.93 6.49 0.98
N GLY A 173 24.07 5.17 0.90
CA GLY A 173 25.21 4.54 0.22
C GLY A 173 25.09 4.46 -1.31
N SER A 174 23.89 4.16 -1.82
CA SER A 174 23.66 3.82 -3.23
C SER A 174 22.63 4.72 -3.92
N GLY A 175 22.19 5.76 -3.23
CA GLY A 175 21.13 6.63 -3.69
C GLY A 175 19.80 5.89 -3.84
N PHE A 176 18.97 6.42 -4.72
CA PHE A 176 17.61 5.96 -4.90
C PHE A 176 17.51 4.56 -5.54
N SER A 177 18.41 4.24 -6.46
CA SER A 177 18.40 2.95 -7.17
C SER A 177 18.55 1.76 -6.20
N GLY A 178 19.51 1.83 -5.26
CA GLY A 178 19.68 0.72 -4.32
C GLY A 178 18.61 0.70 -3.22
N ALA A 179 18.01 1.84 -2.86
CA ALA A 179 16.82 1.86 -2.01
C ALA A 179 15.64 1.10 -2.65
N LEU A 180 15.31 1.38 -3.92
CA LEU A 180 14.29 0.64 -4.66
C LEU A 180 14.67 -0.83 -4.89
N GLY A 181 15.95 -1.12 -5.16
CA GLY A 181 16.44 -2.48 -5.34
C GLY A 181 16.25 -3.32 -4.08
N PHE A 182 16.63 -2.76 -2.91
CA PHE A 182 16.40 -3.40 -1.62
C PHE A 182 14.90 -3.63 -1.35
N GLU A 183 14.08 -2.63 -1.63
CA GLU A 183 12.63 -2.72 -1.46
C GLU A 183 12.00 -3.80 -2.35
N THR A 184 12.41 -3.85 -3.62
CA THR A 184 11.98 -4.88 -4.58
C THR A 184 12.36 -6.27 -4.06
N ALA A 185 13.61 -6.45 -3.60
CA ALA A 185 14.07 -7.71 -3.04
C ALA A 185 13.26 -8.12 -1.80
N ALA A 186 12.96 -7.18 -0.89
CA ALA A 186 12.16 -7.43 0.29
C ALA A 186 10.74 -7.93 -0.07
N PHE A 187 10.08 -7.29 -1.06
CA PHE A 187 8.76 -7.74 -1.52
C PHE A 187 8.81 -9.06 -2.27
N VAL A 188 9.86 -9.34 -3.03
CA VAL A 188 10.07 -10.67 -3.65
C VAL A 188 10.22 -11.75 -2.58
N CYS A 189 11.00 -11.51 -1.52
CA CYS A 189 11.10 -12.44 -0.40
C CYS A 189 9.74 -12.64 0.30
N ALA A 190 8.99 -11.56 0.54
CA ALA A 190 7.65 -11.64 1.13
C ALA A 190 6.68 -12.44 0.23
N ALA A 191 6.73 -12.25 -1.10
CA ALA A 191 5.96 -13.02 -2.06
C ALA A 191 6.36 -14.51 -2.03
N ALA A 192 7.67 -14.81 -2.02
CA ALA A 192 8.20 -16.17 -1.97
C ALA A 192 7.81 -16.93 -0.69
N ILE A 193 7.64 -16.22 0.45
CA ILE A 193 7.18 -16.81 1.70
C ILE A 193 5.64 -16.95 1.72
N SER A 194 4.93 -15.92 1.25
CA SER A 194 3.46 -15.90 1.32
C SER A 194 2.80 -16.90 0.36
N LEU A 195 3.37 -17.15 -0.82
CA LEU A 195 2.80 -18.06 -1.82
C LEU A 195 2.70 -19.52 -1.32
N PRO A 196 3.76 -20.16 -0.79
CA PRO A 196 3.68 -21.51 -0.21
C PRO A 196 2.74 -21.57 0.99
N LEU A 197 2.75 -20.55 1.86
CA LEU A 197 1.85 -20.50 3.02
C LEU A 197 0.38 -20.48 2.58
N SER A 198 0.06 -19.70 1.56
CA SER A 198 -1.29 -19.68 0.95
C SER A 198 -1.65 -21.01 0.29
N ALA A 199 -0.69 -21.70 -0.32
CA ALA A 199 -0.92 -23.01 -0.97
C ALA A 199 -1.12 -24.16 0.03
N HIS A 200 -0.40 -24.15 1.16
CA HIS A 200 -0.45 -25.24 2.16
C HIS A 200 -1.61 -25.12 3.16
N ALA A 201 -2.27 -23.97 3.24
CA ALA A 201 -3.39 -23.77 4.14
C ALA A 201 -4.63 -24.57 3.67
N LYS A 202 -4.66 -25.88 3.94
CA LYS A 202 -5.85 -26.74 3.73
C LYS A 202 -7.03 -26.12 4.46
N TYR A 203 -8.06 -25.74 3.71
CA TYR A 203 -9.32 -25.28 4.29
C TYR A 203 -10.04 -26.48 4.89
N PRO A 204 -10.37 -26.49 6.19
CA PRO A 204 -11.64 -27.06 6.56
C PRO A 204 -12.69 -26.23 5.83
N HIS A 205 -13.35 -26.82 4.83
CA HIS A 205 -14.38 -26.16 4.05
C HIS A 205 -15.37 -25.45 4.99
N ALA A 206 -15.49 -24.13 4.87
CA ALA A 206 -16.39 -23.31 5.66
C ALA A 206 -17.89 -23.65 5.45
N SER A 207 -18.21 -24.60 4.57
CA SER A 207 -19.56 -25.12 4.37
C SER A 207 -20.13 -25.86 5.59
N THR A 208 -19.34 -26.12 6.64
CA THR A 208 -19.84 -26.74 7.89
C THR A 208 -20.19 -25.76 9.01
N LEU A 209 -19.95 -24.45 8.86
CA LEU A 209 -20.23 -23.45 9.91
C LEU A 209 -21.54 -22.65 9.72
N CYS A 210 -22.24 -22.82 8.60
CA CYS A 210 -23.56 -22.23 8.37
C CYS A 210 -24.73 -23.23 8.50
N THR A 211 -24.48 -24.49 8.86
CA THR A 211 -25.56 -25.42 9.20
C THR A 211 -26.01 -25.18 10.64
N GLU A 212 -27.12 -24.45 10.73
CA GLU A 212 -28.04 -24.33 11.87
C GLU A 212 -27.49 -23.72 13.18
N PRO A 213 -27.91 -22.49 13.54
CA PRO A 213 -28.40 -22.29 14.89
C PRO A 213 -29.67 -23.13 15.01
N ARG A 214 -29.51 -24.41 15.41
CA ARG A 214 -30.64 -25.21 15.89
C ARG A 214 -31.29 -24.38 16.98
N GLY A 215 -32.55 -24.05 16.73
CA GLY A 215 -33.28 -23.10 17.53
C GLY A 215 -33.30 -23.45 19.01
N SER A 216 -33.80 -22.47 19.77
CA SER A 216 -34.30 -22.62 21.13
C SER A 216 -33.29 -23.06 22.18
N GLU A 217 -32.47 -22.12 22.66
CA GLU A 217 -32.14 -22.04 24.10
C GLU A 217 -31.53 -20.68 24.48
N LEU A 218 -32.09 -19.59 23.94
CA LEU A 218 -32.07 -18.28 24.62
C LEU A 218 -33.14 -18.29 25.72
N LEU A 219 -33.07 -19.31 26.59
CA LEU A 219 -33.69 -19.28 27.90
C LEU A 219 -32.78 -18.38 28.72
N PHE A 220 -33.14 -17.11 28.76
CA PHE A 220 -32.63 -16.09 29.67
C PHE A 220 -32.77 -16.62 31.10
N GLY A 221 -31.79 -17.42 31.52
CA GLY A 221 -31.59 -17.82 32.89
C GLY A 221 -31.12 -16.59 33.65
N THR A 222 -32.07 -15.79 34.11
CA THR A 222 -31.92 -14.86 35.23
C THR A 222 -31.53 -15.67 36.47
N ARG A 223 -30.26 -16.09 36.55
CA ARG A 223 -29.69 -16.71 37.75
C ARG A 223 -29.47 -15.61 38.77
N SER A 224 -30.57 -15.17 39.36
CA SER A 224 -30.61 -14.40 40.59
C SER A 224 -29.79 -15.18 41.62
N LYS A 225 -28.58 -14.71 41.91
CA LYS A 225 -27.84 -15.12 43.09
C LYS A 225 -28.56 -14.51 44.29
N HIS A 226 -29.61 -15.18 44.74
CA HIS A 226 -30.12 -15.00 46.08
C HIS A 226 -29.01 -15.48 47.02
N LYS A 227 -28.20 -14.53 47.51
CA LYS A 227 -27.35 -14.75 48.67
C LYS A 227 -28.30 -14.78 49.86
N ASP A 228 -28.68 -15.97 50.28
CA ASP A 228 -29.22 -16.19 51.62
C ASP A 228 -28.12 -15.86 52.62
N VAL A 229 -28.26 -14.69 53.23
CA VAL A 229 -27.60 -14.35 54.49
C VAL A 229 -28.48 -14.96 55.59
N ARG A 230 -28.08 -16.13 56.10
CA ARG A 230 -28.57 -16.61 57.39
C ARG A 230 -27.39 -16.75 58.36
N SER A 231 -27.65 -16.19 59.54
CA SER A 231 -27.03 -16.34 60.86
C SER A 231 -25.56 -15.96 60.98
#